data_AF-C2FZ43-F1
#
_entry.id   AF-C2FZ43-F1
#
_cell.length_a   1.000
_cell.length_b   1.000
_cell.length_c   1.000
_cell.angle_alpha   90.00
_cell.angle_beta   90.00
_cell.angle_gamma   90.00
#
_symmetry.space_group_name_H-M   'P 1'
#
loop_
_entity.id
_entity.type
_entity.pdbx_description
1 polymer ?
#
loop_
_entity_poly.entity_id
_entity_poly.type
_entity_poly.pdbx_seq_one_letter_code
_entity_poly.pdbx_strand_id
1 'polypeptide(L)'
;MFDGVRHDSGDPLVFADKTIAHYVRNGINPLSKTITFSDGLDYDKVEKISAYCKGKIGYSFGIGTNFTNDAGLPAMNIVLKMTEAYPEEGEWTPVIKLSDEPKKHTGDPESIYLAKKILMIED
;
A
#
# COMPACT_ATOMS: atom_id res chain seq x y z
N MET A 1 -9.25 17.76 -2.36
CA MET A 1 -8.88 16.95 -3.54
C MET A 1 -7.55 16.27 -3.21
N PHE A 2 -7.35 14.99 -3.55
CA PHE A 2 -6.07 14.29 -3.31
C PHE A 2 -5.11 14.49 -4.48
N ASP A 3 -3.82 14.64 -4.19
CA ASP A 3 -2.76 14.80 -5.19
C ASP A 3 -2.24 13.47 -5.74
N GLY A 4 -2.59 12.37 -5.10
CA GLY A 4 -2.06 11.05 -5.44
C GLY A 4 -2.52 9.95 -4.50
N VAL A 5 -1.87 8.79 -4.64
CA VAL A 5 -2.08 7.60 -3.80
C VAL A 5 -0.74 6.99 -3.40
N ARG A 6 -0.75 6.07 -2.44
CA ARG A 6 0.45 5.36 -1.96
C ARG A 6 0.32 3.86 -2.22
N HIS A 7 1.35 3.27 -2.82
CA HIS A 7 1.49 1.83 -2.98
C HIS A 7 2.34 1.26 -1.84
N ASP A 8 1.75 0.37 -1.04
CA ASP A 8 2.35 -0.17 0.19
C ASP A 8 2.20 -1.71 0.34
N SER A 9 1.66 -2.39 -0.67
CA SER A 9 1.62 -3.85 -0.78
C SER A 9 1.19 -4.28 -2.18
N GLY A 10 1.70 -5.43 -2.64
CA GLY A 10 1.28 -6.05 -3.91
C GLY A 10 2.20 -5.72 -5.08
N ASP A 11 1.76 -6.04 -6.31
CA ASP A 11 2.54 -5.74 -7.51
C ASP A 11 2.43 -4.24 -7.87
N PRO A 12 3.54 -3.49 -7.89
CA PRO A 12 3.52 -2.05 -8.12
C PRO A 12 3.06 -1.66 -9.53
N LEU A 13 3.31 -2.50 -10.54
CA LEU A 13 2.92 -2.21 -11.92
C LEU A 13 1.42 -2.44 -12.11
N VAL A 14 0.89 -3.53 -11.53
CA VAL A 14 -0.56 -3.78 -11.50
C VAL A 14 -1.29 -2.66 -10.75
N PHE A 15 -0.72 -2.21 -9.63
CA PHE A 15 -1.27 -1.07 -8.89
C PHE A 15 -1.26 0.22 -9.72
N ALA A 16 -0.17 0.49 -10.45
CA ALA A 16 -0.08 1.64 -11.35
C ALA A 16 -1.15 1.60 -12.43
N ASP A 17 -1.34 0.45 -13.10
CA ASP A 17 -2.37 0.28 -14.13
C ASP A 17 -3.78 0.50 -13.59
N LYS A 18 -4.09 -0.11 -12.43
CA LYS A 18 -5.38 0.07 -11.76
C LYS A 18 -5.65 1.53 -11.41
N THR A 19 -4.62 2.23 -10.91
CA THR A 19 -4.71 3.65 -10.53
C THR A 19 -4.91 4.55 -11.74
N ILE A 20 -4.13 4.34 -12.81
CA ILE A 20 -4.26 5.09 -14.07
C ILE A 20 -5.64 4.87 -14.66
N ALA A 21 -6.09 3.62 -14.77
CA ALA A 21 -7.41 3.29 -15.28
C ALA A 21 -8.53 3.93 -14.43
N HIS A 22 -8.38 3.95 -13.10
CA HIS A 22 -9.32 4.62 -12.23
C HIS A 22 -9.39 6.13 -12.50
N TYR A 23 -8.25 6.82 -12.65
CA TYR A 23 -8.26 8.25 -12.98
C TYR A 23 -8.88 8.54 -14.33
N VAL A 24 -8.51 7.77 -15.37
CA VAL A 24 -9.07 7.94 -16.72
C VAL A 24 -10.59 7.76 -16.72
N ARG A 25 -11.11 6.72 -16.06
CA ARG A 25 -12.57 6.49 -15.95
C ARG A 25 -13.31 7.64 -15.28
N ASN A 26 -12.65 8.40 -14.41
CA ASN A 26 -13.23 9.55 -13.71
C ASN A 26 -12.90 10.89 -14.39
N GLY A 27 -12.36 10.89 -15.61
CA GLY A 27 -12.03 12.12 -16.34
C GLY A 27 -10.85 12.91 -15.76
N ILE A 28 -10.01 12.26 -14.95
CA ILE A 28 -8.84 12.88 -14.32
C ILE A 28 -7.62 12.53 -15.17
N ASN A 29 -6.83 13.55 -15.55
CA ASN A 29 -5.55 13.35 -16.22
C ASN A 29 -4.56 12.66 -15.27
N PRO A 30 -4.12 11.41 -15.53
CA PRO A 30 -3.18 10.70 -14.65
C PRO A 30 -1.84 11.43 -14.47
N LEU A 31 -1.39 12.19 -15.46
CA LEU A 31 -0.15 12.98 -15.37
C LEU A 31 -0.24 14.15 -14.37
N SER A 32 -1.44 14.49 -13.90
CA SER A 32 -1.64 15.47 -12.82
C SER A 32 -1.56 14.84 -11.42
N LYS A 33 -1.36 13.52 -11.33
CA LYS A 33 -1.39 12.73 -10.09
C LYS A 33 -0.08 11.99 -9.88
N THR A 34 0.19 11.65 -8.62
CA THR A 34 1.41 10.95 -8.23
C THR A 34 1.10 9.64 -7.50
N ILE A 35 1.86 8.58 -7.79
CA ILE A 35 1.92 7.38 -6.95
C ILE A 35 3.21 7.41 -6.13
N THR A 36 3.10 7.36 -4.81
CA THR A 36 4.24 7.14 -3.92
C THR A 36 4.41 5.64 -3.68
N PHE A 37 5.48 5.04 -4.19
CA PHE A 37 5.80 3.64 -3.96
C PHE A 37 6.67 3.50 -2.71
N SER A 38 6.29 2.61 -1.78
CA SER A 38 7.03 2.42 -0.52
C SER A 38 7.14 0.97 -0.06
N ASP A 39 6.68 0.00 -0.86
CA ASP A 39 6.69 -1.41 -0.49
C ASP A 39 8.04 -2.08 -0.77
N GLY A 40 8.88 -2.17 0.26
CA GLY A 40 10.11 -3.00 0.26
C GLY A 40 10.99 -2.78 -0.97
N LEU A 41 11.31 -1.51 -1.27
CA LEU A 41 12.02 -1.12 -2.49
C LEU A 41 13.53 -1.37 -2.39
N ASP A 42 14.09 -1.78 -3.52
CA ASP A 42 15.51 -1.87 -3.83
C ASP A 42 15.78 -1.16 -5.17
N TYR A 43 17.04 -1.08 -5.59
CA TYR A 43 17.43 -0.39 -6.82
C TYR A 43 16.74 -0.95 -8.07
N ASP A 44 16.67 -2.26 -8.22
CA ASP A 44 16.09 -2.92 -9.40
C ASP A 44 14.58 -2.66 -9.50
N LYS A 45 13.87 -2.71 -8.37
CA LYS A 45 12.45 -2.36 -8.32
C LYS A 45 12.22 -0.90 -8.68
N VAL A 46 13.05 0.01 -8.16
CA VAL A 46 12.93 1.45 -8.47
C VAL A 46 13.14 1.71 -9.95
N GLU A 47 14.17 1.11 -10.55
CA GLU A 47 14.43 1.22 -12.00
C GLU A 47 13.23 0.70 -12.81
N LYS A 48 12.75 -0.50 -12.49
CA LYS A 48 11.62 -1.13 -13.18
C LYS A 48 10.34 -0.29 -13.08
N ILE A 49 10.01 0.21 -11.89
CA ILE A 49 8.81 1.03 -11.67
C ILE A 49 8.94 2.38 -12.38
N SER A 50 10.11 3.03 -12.29
CA SER A 50 10.37 4.31 -12.96
C SER A 50 10.23 4.17 -14.48
N ALA A 51 10.86 3.15 -15.07
CA ALA A 51 10.75 2.88 -16.50
C ALA A 51 9.29 2.60 -16.91
N TYR A 52 8.55 1.86 -16.09
CA TYR A 52 7.15 1.52 -16.37
C TYR A 52 6.20 2.72 -16.30
N CYS A 53 6.37 3.61 -15.31
CA CYS A 53 5.46 4.73 -15.04
C CYS A 53 5.79 5.97 -15.88
N LYS A 54 6.98 6.04 -16.48
CA LYS A 54 7.43 7.18 -17.29
C LYS A 54 6.41 7.55 -18.36
N GLY A 55 5.93 8.79 -18.32
CA GLY A 55 4.95 9.33 -19.27
C GLY A 55 3.52 8.80 -19.09
N LYS A 56 3.25 8.01 -18.05
CA LYS A 56 1.91 7.48 -17.74
C LYS A 56 1.29 8.14 -16.50
N ILE A 57 2.09 8.37 -15.46
CA ILE A 57 1.67 8.97 -14.18
C ILE A 57 2.90 9.55 -13.46
N GLY A 58 2.71 10.54 -12.58
CA GLY A 58 3.78 10.98 -11.67
C GLY A 58 4.14 9.88 -10.67
N TYR A 59 5.40 9.80 -10.25
CA TYR A 59 5.85 8.80 -9.28
C TYR A 59 6.93 9.33 -8.35
N SER A 60 6.95 8.79 -7.13
CA SER A 60 7.99 9.01 -6.12
C SER A 60 8.25 7.72 -5.33
N PHE A 61 9.37 7.66 -4.61
CA PHE A 61 9.81 6.46 -3.90
C PHE A 61 10.12 6.79 -2.44
N GLY A 62 9.52 6.02 -1.52
CA GLY A 62 9.90 5.98 -0.11
C GLY A 62 10.73 4.74 0.16
N ILE A 63 12.06 4.89 0.20
CA ILE A 63 13.00 3.78 0.41
C ILE A 63 13.44 3.78 1.87
N GLY A 64 13.15 2.68 2.57
CA GLY A 64 13.46 2.50 3.99
C GLY A 64 14.73 1.70 4.22
N THR A 65 14.57 0.44 4.66
CA THR A 65 15.64 -0.46 5.11
C THR A 65 16.82 -0.56 4.14
N ASN A 66 16.58 -0.60 2.83
CA ASN A 66 17.64 -0.71 1.83
C ASN A 66 18.59 0.51 1.82
N PHE A 67 18.16 1.68 2.30
CA PHE A 67 19.01 2.86 2.45
C PHE A 67 19.54 3.03 3.87
N THR A 68 18.71 2.73 4.89
CA THR A 68 19.04 3.06 6.27
C THR A 68 19.72 1.94 7.04
N ASN A 69 19.73 0.71 6.50
CA ASN A 69 20.38 -0.45 7.09
C ASN A 69 21.13 -1.27 6.03
N ASP A 70 22.09 -0.62 5.35
CA ASP A 70 22.94 -1.19 4.30
C ASP A 70 24.40 -1.37 4.75
N ALA A 71 24.63 -1.62 6.04
CA ALA A 71 25.98 -1.78 6.60
C ALA A 71 26.45 -3.25 6.62
N GLY A 72 25.79 -4.14 5.87
CA GLY A 72 26.09 -5.58 5.81
C GLY A 72 25.52 -6.40 6.98
N LEU A 73 24.73 -5.80 7.87
CA LEU A 73 24.02 -6.50 8.93
C LEU A 73 22.58 -6.83 8.51
N PRO A 74 22.03 -7.98 8.95
CA PRO A 74 20.64 -8.31 8.66
C PRO A 74 19.68 -7.33 9.35
N ALA A 75 18.71 -6.83 8.59
CA ALA A 75 17.67 -5.97 9.15
C ALA A 75 16.68 -6.75 10.02
N MET A 76 16.27 -6.17 11.14
CA MET A 76 15.22 -6.73 11.98
C MET A 76 13.84 -6.53 11.34
N ASN A 77 12.99 -7.54 11.41
CA ASN A 77 11.60 -7.46 10.96
C ASN A 77 10.66 -7.19 12.15
N ILE A 78 10.54 -5.92 12.54
CA ILE A 78 9.77 -5.46 13.70
C ILE A 78 8.65 -4.54 13.22
N VAL A 79 7.46 -4.68 13.82
CA VAL A 79 6.30 -3.83 13.53
C VAL A 79 5.68 -3.32 14.83
N LEU A 80 5.11 -2.12 14.78
CA LEU A 80 4.19 -1.59 15.77
C LEU A 80 2.88 -1.28 15.06
N LYS A 81 1.77 -1.84 15.55
CA LYS A 81 0.44 -1.69 14.93
C LYS A 81 -0.58 -1.34 16.00
N MET A 82 -1.58 -0.57 15.60
CA MET A 82 -2.79 -0.39 16.40
C MET A 82 -3.55 -1.71 16.45
N THR A 83 -3.95 -2.14 17.64
CA THR A 83 -4.72 -3.37 17.87
C THR A 83 -6.18 -3.07 18.19
N GLU A 84 -6.44 -1.93 18.85
CA GLU A 84 -7.77 -1.50 19.26
C GLU A 84 -7.86 0.04 19.18
N ALA A 85 -9.07 0.56 19.01
CA ALA A 85 -9.37 1.99 19.04
C ALA A 85 -10.54 2.27 20.00
N TYR A 86 -10.45 3.38 20.73
CA TYR A 86 -11.52 3.85 21.62
C TYR A 86 -12.15 5.12 21.05
N PRO A 87 -13.35 5.04 20.45
CA PRO A 87 -14.08 6.21 19.98
C PRO A 87 -14.72 7.00 21.14
N GLU A 88 -14.97 8.29 20.94
CA GLU A 88 -15.41 9.24 21.98
C GLU A 88 -16.67 8.80 22.73
N GLU A 89 -17.63 8.18 22.03
CA GLU A 89 -18.85 7.61 22.61
C GLU A 89 -18.96 6.11 22.27
N GLY A 90 -17.98 5.31 22.68
CA GLY A 90 -18.06 3.86 22.48
C GLY A 90 -17.17 3.04 23.39
N GLU A 91 -16.84 1.85 22.90
CA GLU A 91 -16.06 0.83 23.60
C GLU A 91 -14.79 0.51 22.81
N TRP A 92 -13.81 -0.11 23.47
CA TRP A 92 -12.60 -0.58 22.80
C TRP A 92 -12.99 -1.51 21.66
N THR A 93 -12.70 -1.06 20.44
CA THR A 93 -13.06 -1.77 19.23
C THR A 93 -11.78 -2.32 18.59
N PRO A 94 -11.68 -3.65 18.38
CA PRO A 94 -10.57 -4.24 17.65
C PRO A 94 -10.45 -3.66 16.24
N VAL A 95 -9.22 -3.51 15.77
CA VAL A 95 -8.97 -3.05 14.40
C VAL A 95 -8.21 -4.10 13.59
N ILE A 96 -8.45 -4.06 12.28
CA ILE A 96 -7.81 -4.95 11.32
C ILE A 96 -7.09 -4.16 10.23
N LYS A 97 -6.11 -4.78 9.60
CA LYS A 97 -5.54 -4.35 8.31
C LYS A 97 -5.71 -5.49 7.31
N LEU A 98 -6.49 -5.26 6.26
CA LEU A 98 -6.47 -6.07 5.05
C LEU A 98 -5.34 -5.57 4.14
N SER A 99 -4.71 -6.48 3.41
CA SER A 99 -3.59 -6.19 2.51
C SER A 99 -3.89 -6.82 1.16
N ASP A 100 -3.36 -6.24 0.08
CA ASP A 100 -3.42 -6.82 -1.27
C ASP A 100 -2.59 -8.11 -1.39
N GLU A 101 -1.79 -8.43 -0.37
CA GLU A 101 -1.19 -9.76 -0.22
C GLU A 101 -2.07 -10.65 0.67
N PRO A 102 -2.67 -11.74 0.14
CA PRO A 102 -3.69 -12.54 0.83
C PRO A 102 -3.26 -13.07 2.21
N LYS A 103 -1.96 -13.33 2.39
CA LYS A 103 -1.41 -13.91 3.63
C LYS A 103 -0.93 -12.87 4.65
N LYS A 104 -1.09 -11.57 4.39
CA LYS A 104 -0.58 -10.47 5.24
C LYS A 104 -1.68 -9.67 5.93
N HIS A 105 -2.87 -10.24 6.13
CA HIS A 105 -3.89 -9.64 6.99
C HIS A 105 -3.45 -9.65 8.45
N THR A 106 -3.79 -8.61 9.22
CA THR A 106 -3.54 -8.56 10.67
C THR A 106 -4.75 -8.07 11.43
N GLY A 107 -4.97 -8.64 12.61
CA GLY A 107 -6.16 -8.42 13.43
C GLY A 107 -6.78 -9.75 13.85
N ASP A 108 -7.93 -9.71 14.52
CA ASP A 108 -8.64 -10.93 14.92
C ASP A 108 -9.27 -11.64 13.69
N PRO A 109 -9.25 -12.99 13.65
CA PRO A 109 -9.73 -13.74 12.49
C PRO A 109 -11.20 -13.51 12.14
N GLU A 110 -12.06 -13.28 13.14
CA GLU A 110 -13.49 -13.09 12.95
C GLU A 110 -13.80 -11.74 12.26
N SER A 111 -13.17 -10.65 12.71
CA SER A 111 -13.30 -9.34 12.07
C SER A 111 -12.68 -9.33 10.68
N ILE A 112 -11.57 -10.04 10.46
CA ILE A 112 -11.00 -10.21 9.11
C ILE A 112 -12.02 -10.90 8.19
N TYR A 113 -12.61 -12.01 8.63
CA TYR A 113 -13.63 -12.74 7.87
C TYR A 113 -14.85 -11.85 7.58
N LEU A 114 -15.36 -11.16 8.59
CA LEU A 114 -16.51 -10.26 8.47
C LEU A 114 -16.21 -9.11 7.49
N ALA A 115 -15.05 -8.48 7.59
CA ALA A 115 -14.66 -7.41 6.68
C ALA A 115 -14.51 -7.89 5.24
N LYS A 116 -13.93 -9.07 4.99
CA LYS A 116 -13.87 -9.66 3.65
C LYS A 116 -15.27 -9.92 3.08
N LYS A 117 -16.21 -10.39 3.90
CA LYS A 117 -17.61 -10.59 3.50
C LYS A 117 -18.31 -9.27 3.17
N ILE A 118 -18.17 -8.25 4.02
CA ILE A 118 -18.79 -6.92 3.81
C ILE A 118 -18.25 -6.27 2.53
N LEU A 119 -16.94 -6.36 2.30
CA LEU A 119 -16.26 -5.74 1.16
C LEU A 119 -16.30 -6.59 -0.11
N MET A 120 -16.93 -7.77 -0.07
CA MET A 120 -17.02 -8.73 -1.18
C MET A 120 -15.64 -9.11 -1.75
N ILE A 121 -14.68 -9.37 -0.86
CA ILE A 121 -13.32 -9.81 -1.22
C ILE A 121 -13.29 -11.34 -1.22
N GLU A 122 -12.92 -11.93 -2.36
CA GLU A 122 -12.71 -13.37 -2.52
C GLU A 122 -11.33 -13.81 -1.98
N ASP A 123 -11.19 -15.10 -1.63
CA ASP A 123 -9.94 -15.69 -1.10
C ASP A 123 -8.91 -16.04 -2.18
#